data_AF-A0A1F9XJS6-F1
#
_entry.id   AF-A0A1F9XJS6-F1
#
_cell.length_a   1.000
_cell.length_b   1.000
_cell.length_c   1.000
_cell.angle_alpha   90.00
_cell.angle_beta   90.00
_cell.angle_gamma   90.00
#
_symmetry.space_group_name_H-M   'P 1'
#
loop_
_entity.id
_entity.type
_entity.pdbx_description
1 polymer ?
#
loop_
_entity_poly.entity_id
_entity_poly.type
_entity_poly.pdbx_seq_one_letter_code
_entity_poly.pdbx_strand_id
1 'polypeptide(L)'
;METKIALFKGRRIRKALHNKEWWFVIADIVEVLTDSVQVGGYIKDMRRRDPELNKGWGQIATPLSIQTEGGVQQLNCANTERITI
;
A
#
# COMPACT_ATOMS: atom_id res chain seq x y z
N MET A 1 4.98 -7.66 24.32
CA MET A 1 4.27 -7.49 23.03
C MET A 1 5.32 -7.62 21.94
N GLU A 2 5.38 -8.76 21.27
CA GLU A 2 6.31 -8.95 20.16
C GLU A 2 5.80 -8.15 18.97
N THR A 3 6.43 -7.02 18.69
CA THR A 3 6.27 -6.34 17.42
C THR A 3 6.87 -7.28 16.37
N LYS A 4 6.04 -8.15 15.79
CA LYS A 4 6.40 -8.96 14.62
C LYS A 4 6.62 -7.98 13.47
N ILE A 5 7.82 -7.41 13.41
CA ILE A 5 8.31 -6.71 12.23
C ILE A 5 8.29 -7.78 11.14
N ALA A 6 7.30 -7.69 10.26
CA ALA A 6 7.22 -8.56 9.10
C ALA A 6 8.44 -8.25 8.22
N LEU A 7 9.51 -9.02 8.41
CA LEU A 7 10.57 -9.16 7.42
C LEU A 7 9.93 -9.91 6.25
N PHE A 8 9.36 -9.14 5.34
CA PHE A 8 8.59 -9.59 4.19
C PHE A 8 9.47 -10.40 3.22
N LYS A 9 9.87 -11.64 3.55
CA LYS A 9 10.55 -12.62 2.69
C LYS A 9 11.61 -12.05 1.71
N GLY A 10 12.41 -11.04 2.12
CA GLY A 10 13.38 -10.38 1.23
C GLY A 10 12.80 -9.47 0.13
N ARG A 11 11.48 -9.32 0.04
CA ARG A 11 10.79 -8.38 -0.85
C ARG A 11 10.78 -6.99 -0.23
N ARG A 12 11.18 -5.98 -1.02
CA ARG A 12 11.26 -4.58 -0.57
C ARG A 12 9.92 -3.89 -0.81
N ILE A 13 9.34 -3.34 0.26
CA ILE A 13 8.18 -2.43 0.15
C ILE A 13 8.70 -1.01 -0.08
N ARG A 14 8.31 -0.40 -1.19
CA ARG A 14 8.65 1.00 -1.49
C ARG A 14 7.90 1.93 -0.54
N LYS A 15 8.58 2.99 -0.13
CA LYS A 15 8.04 3.99 0.79
C LYS A 15 8.51 5.39 0.44
N ALA A 16 7.69 6.39 0.79
CA ALA A 16 8.02 7.81 0.73
C ALA A 16 7.82 8.45 2.09
N LEU A 17 8.59 9.51 2.37
CA LEU A 17 8.33 10.38 3.50
C LEU A 17 7.36 11.48 3.02
N HIS A 18 6.19 11.57 3.65
CA HIS A 18 5.18 12.58 3.34
C HIS A 18 4.55 13.07 4.63
N ASN A 19 4.44 14.40 4.80
CA ASN A 19 3.96 15.04 6.03
C ASN A 19 4.69 14.58 7.32
N LYS A 20 6.00 14.33 7.23
CA LYS A 20 6.84 13.79 8.32
C LYS A 20 6.50 12.37 8.76
N GLU A 21 5.69 11.65 8.00
CA GLU A 21 5.33 10.26 8.23
C GLU A 21 5.81 9.35 7.09
N TRP A 22 5.97 8.06 7.39
CA TRP A 22 6.25 7.06 6.37
C TRP A 22 4.96 6.57 5.71
N TRP A 23 4.95 6.64 4.38
CA TRP A 23 3.87 6.16 3.53
C TRP A 23 4.39 5.01 2.68
N PHE A 24 3.62 3.93 2.59
CA PHE A 24 4.03 2.69 1.95
C PHE A 24 3.16 2.42 0.73
N VAL A 25 3.78 1.92 -0.34
CA VAL A 25 3.05 1.58 -1.57
C VAL A 25 2.11 0.40 -1.28
N ILE A 26 0.81 0.63 -1.48
CA ILE A 26 -0.24 -0.38 -1.20
C ILE A 26 -0.07 -1.61 -2.09
N ALA A 27 0.30 -1.40 -3.36
CA ALA A 27 0.52 -2.50 -4.30
C ALA A 27 1.62 -3.46 -3.82
N ASP A 28 2.74 -2.95 -3.29
CA ASP A 28 3.84 -3.77 -2.79
C ASP A 28 3.40 -4.57 -1.56
N ILE A 29 2.62 -3.96 -0.67
CA ILE A 29 2.04 -4.67 0.50
C ILE A 29 1.14 -5.82 0.03
N VAL A 30 0.22 -5.53 -0.89
CA VAL A 30 -0.71 -6.55 -1.40
C VAL A 30 0.04 -7.67 -2.12
N GLU A 31 1.02 -7.34 -2.97
CA GLU A 31 1.87 -8.33 -3.64
C GLU A 31 2.55 -9.25 -2.63
N VAL A 32 3.17 -8.67 -1.61
CA VAL A 32 3.91 -9.40 -0.58
C VAL A 32 3.00 -10.30 0.25
N LEU A 33 1.79 -9.83 0.59
CA LEU A 33 0.85 -10.58 1.42
C LEU A 33 0.13 -11.69 0.65
N THR A 34 -0.07 -11.50 -0.64
CA THR A 34 -0.86 -12.43 -1.48
C THR A 34 0.01 -13.30 -2.38
N ASP A 35 1.31 -13.01 -2.49
CA ASP A 35 2.23 -13.58 -3.48
C ASP A 35 1.65 -13.49 -4.93
N SER A 36 0.72 -12.55 -5.19
CA SER A 36 -0.02 -12.43 -6.45
C SER A 36 0.68 -11.54 -7.46
N VAL A 37 0.78 -12.01 -8.70
CA VAL A 37 1.28 -11.23 -9.85
C VAL A 37 0.24 -10.24 -10.40
N GLN A 38 -1.05 -10.41 -10.05
CA GLN A 38 -2.16 -9.56 -10.51
C GLN A 38 -2.68 -8.64 -9.39
N VAL A 39 -1.77 -7.87 -8.81
CA VAL A 39 -2.03 -6.98 -7.66
C VAL A 39 -3.20 -6.02 -7.91
N GLY A 40 -3.26 -5.40 -9.09
CA GLY A 40 -4.33 -4.45 -9.43
C GLY A 40 -5.73 -5.09 -9.44
N GLY A 41 -5.82 -6.35 -9.89
CA GLY A 41 -7.06 -7.13 -9.82
C GLY A 41 -7.46 -7.42 -8.38
N TYR A 42 -6.49 -7.77 -7.53
CA TYR A 42 -6.73 -8.02 -6.11
C TYR A 42 -7.24 -6.77 -5.38
N ILE A 43 -6.62 -5.60 -5.62
CA ILE A 43 -7.06 -4.31 -5.05
C ILE A 43 -8.48 -3.97 -5.52
N LYS A 44 -8.78 -4.16 -6.82
CA LYS A 44 -10.13 -3.94 -7.36
C LYS A 44 -11.15 -4.81 -6.65
N ASP A 45 -10.83 -6.08 -6.43
CA ASP A 45 -11.70 -7.02 -5.72
C ASP A 45 -11.85 -6.68 -4.24
N MET A 46 -10.79 -6.27 -3.55
CA MET A 46 -10.87 -5.77 -2.17
C MET A 46 -11.85 -4.61 -2.06
N ARG A 47 -11.71 -3.60 -2.93
CA ARG A 47 -12.61 -2.44 -2.98
C ARG A 47 -14.04 -2.84 -3.34
N ARG A 48 -14.24 -3.82 -4.23
CA ARG A 48 -15.59 -4.27 -4.58
C ARG A 48 -16.28 -5.01 -3.42
N ARG A 49 -15.50 -5.76 -2.62
CA ARG A 49 -16.01 -6.58 -1.51
C ARG A 49 -16.20 -5.80 -0.22
N ASP A 50 -15.48 -4.68 -0.06
CA ASP A 50 -15.56 -3.80 1.10
C ASP A 50 -16.11 -2.41 0.69
N PRO A 51 -17.40 -2.13 0.93
CA PRO A 51 -18.02 -0.87 0.59
C PRO A 51 -17.39 0.35 1.29
N GLU A 52 -16.91 0.20 2.52
CA GLU A 52 -16.32 1.29 3.29
C GLU A 52 -14.93 1.62 2.74
N LEU A 53 -14.12 0.61 2.43
CA LEU A 53 -12.86 0.78 1.72
C LEU A 53 -13.07 1.45 0.35
N ASN A 54 -14.13 1.08 -0.37
CA ASN A 54 -14.40 1.67 -1.68
C ASN A 54 -14.75 3.15 -1.60
N LYS A 55 -15.64 3.52 -0.66
CA LYS A 55 -16.04 4.91 -0.42
C LYS A 55 -14.85 5.74 0.07
N GLY A 56 -14.07 5.19 0.99
CA GLY A 56 -12.92 5.86 1.63
C GLY A 56 -11.62 5.82 0.83
N TRP A 57 -11.58 5.17 -0.34
CA TRP A 57 -10.32 4.90 -1.06
C TRP A 57 -9.49 6.15 -1.31
N GLY A 58 -10.11 7.27 -1.72
CA GLY A 58 -9.38 8.52 -1.98
C GLY A 58 -8.73 9.16 -0.74
N GLN A 59 -9.21 8.84 0.46
CA GLN A 59 -8.66 9.34 1.72
C GLN A 59 -7.59 8.39 2.29
N ILE A 60 -7.77 7.09 2.06
CA ILE A 60 -6.87 6.01 2.51
C ILE A 60 -5.64 5.93 1.61
N ALA A 61 -5.84 5.95 0.29
CA ALA A 61 -4.81 5.79 -0.71
C ALA A 61 -4.42 7.14 -1.31
N THR A 62 -3.32 7.70 -0.81
CA THR A 62 -2.74 8.95 -1.33
C THR A 62 -1.74 8.65 -2.45
N PRO A 63 -1.92 9.19 -3.67
CA PRO A 63 -0.94 9.05 -4.74
C PRO A 63 0.33 9.86 -4.41
N LEU A 64 1.46 9.18 -4.29
CA LEU A 64 2.77 9.81 -4.05
C LEU A 64 3.78 9.43 -5.14
N SER A 65 4.73 10.34 -5.39
CA SER A 65 5.83 10.12 -6.33
C SER A 65 6.80 9.10 -5.78
N ILE A 66 6.92 7.95 -6.44
CA ILE A 66 7.81 6.87 -6.05
C ILE A 66 8.77 6.57 -7.20
N GLN A 67 10.06 6.45 -6.87
CA GLN A 67 11.06 5.97 -7.82
C GLN A 67 10.82 4.48 -8.11
N THR A 68 10.69 4.15 -9.39
CA THR A 68 10.58 2.78 -9.90
C THR A 68 11.67 2.49 -10.94
N GLU A 69 11.81 1.25 -11.38
CA GLU A 69 12.72 0.89 -12.48
C GLU A 69 12.37 1.63 -13.77
N GLY A 70 11.08 1.87 -14.03
CA GLY A 70 10.59 2.65 -15.17
C GLY A 70 10.57 4.16 -14.96
N GLY A 71 11.25 4.67 -13.92
CA GLY A 71 11.24 6.09 -13.55
C GLY A 71 10.25 6.43 -12.44
N VAL A 72 10.06 7.72 -12.20
CA VAL A 72 9.14 8.22 -11.15
C VAL A 72 7.70 8.00 -11.59
N GLN A 73 6.91 7.35 -10.72
CA GLN A 73 5.50 7.07 -10.96
C GLN A 73 4.64 7.50 -9.77
N GLN A 74 3.39 7.88 -10.04
CA GLN A 74 2.39 8.14 -9.01
C GLN A 74 1.79 6.82 -8.54
N LEU A 75 2.12 6.43 -7.31
CA LEU A 75 1.64 5.18 -6.71
C LEU A 75 0.79 5.46 -5.48
N ASN A 76 -0.29 4.69 -5.35
CA ASN A 76 -1.18 4.74 -4.19
C ASN A 76 -0.45 4.25 -2.94
N CYS A 77 -0.33 5.13 -1.95
CA CYS A 77 0.35 4.86 -0.69
C CYS A 77 -0.59 5.06 0.49
N ALA A 78 -0.34 4.36 1.59
CA ALA A 78 -1.01 4.55 2.88
C ALA A 78 0.01 4.63 4.02
N ASN A 79 -0.28 5.42 5.04
CA ASN A 79 0.45 5.42 6.32
C ASN A 79 -0.26 4.54 7.35
N THR A 80 0.41 4.27 8.47
CA THR A 80 -0.12 3.42 9.55
C THR A 80 -1.11 4.15 10.45
N GLU A 81 -1.08 5.48 10.51
CA GLU A 81 -1.90 6.26 11.44
C GLU A 81 -3.36 6.38 11.01
N ARG A 82 -3.66 6.25 9.71
CA ARG A 82 -5.05 6.32 9.20
C ARG A 82 -5.74 4.96 9.11
N ILE A 83 -5.06 3.87 9.48
CA ILE A 83 -5.65 2.54 9.59
C ILE A 83 -6.17 2.38 11.01
N THR A 84 -7.24 3.11 11.35
CA THR A 84 -8.07 2.80 12.51
C THR A 84 -9.49 2.67 11.98
N ILE A 85 -9.95 1.42 11.84
CA ILE A 85 -11.33 1.06 11.53
C ILE A 85 -12.04 0.75 12.85
#